data_AF-A0A315XLW1-F1
#
_entry.id   AF-A0A315XLW1-F1
#
_cell.length_a   1.000
_cell.length_b   1.000
_cell.length_c   1.000
_cell.angle_alpha   90.00
_cell.angle_beta   90.00
_cell.angle_gamma   90.00
#
_symmetry.space_group_name_H-M   'P 1'
#
loop_
_entity.id
_entity.type
_entity.pdbx_description
1 polymer ?
#
loop_
_entity_poly.entity_id
_entity_poly.type
_entity_poly.pdbx_seq_one_letter_code
_entity_poly.pdbx_strand_id
1 'polypeptide(L)'
;MSRSKKLTQREIYFDRERKLNQMINKFARLTFRGNLNDLDSYDAMNRMRLEIKRIFDIQSEELHNQSRRRRYIYYEQLSRFKSIYCHWKTVSFPAFITRVFNLPEHLIHSLEWFYAGIKKGYDVSYSIF
;
A
#
# COMPACT_ATOMS: atom_id res chain seq x y z
N MET A 1 7.41 0.26 41.09
CA MET A 1 8.19 0.40 39.83
C MET A 1 7.91 -0.82 38.95
N SER A 2 7.18 -0.67 37.85
CA SER A 2 6.89 -1.79 36.94
C SER A 2 8.10 -2.08 36.05
N ARG A 3 8.71 -3.26 36.17
CA ARG A 3 9.81 -3.71 35.30
C ARG A 3 9.25 -4.00 33.90
N SER A 4 9.57 -3.15 32.93
CA SER A 4 9.32 -3.43 31.51
C SER A 4 10.07 -4.70 31.12
N LYS A 5 9.33 -5.75 30.76
CA LYS A 5 9.91 -7.02 30.30
C LYS A 5 10.43 -6.82 28.88
N LYS A 6 11.75 -6.97 28.67
CA LYS A 6 12.32 -6.97 27.31
C LYS A 6 11.77 -8.16 26.53
N LEU A 7 11.16 -7.88 25.37
CA LEU A 7 10.67 -8.92 24.47
C LEU A 7 11.86 -9.69 23.89
N THR A 8 11.70 -11.01 23.77
CA THR A 8 12.62 -11.88 23.05
C THR A 8 12.52 -11.61 21.54
N GLN A 9 13.57 -11.94 20.79
CA GLN A 9 13.58 -11.78 19.32
C GLN A 9 12.41 -12.51 18.66
N ARG A 10 12.04 -13.67 19.20
CA ARG A 10 10.90 -14.46 18.71
C ARG A 10 9.56 -13.77 18.95
N GLU A 11 9.37 -13.15 20.11
CA GLU A 11 8.17 -12.36 20.41
C GLU A 11 8.09 -11.13 19.51
N ILE A 12 9.22 -10.45 19.26
CA ILE A 12 9.29 -9.31 18.34
C ILE A 12 8.90 -9.71 16.91
N TYR A 13 9.38 -10.86 16.43
CA TYR A 13 9.01 -11.38 15.11
C TYR A 13 7.49 -11.62 15.01
N PHE A 14 6.89 -12.27 16.02
CA PHE A 14 5.44 -12.54 16.04
C PHE A 14 4.59 -11.28 16.18
N ASP A 15 5.07 -10.27 16.91
CA ASP A 15 4.40 -8.97 16.98
C ASP A 15 4.38 -8.27 15.63
N ARG A 16 5.49 -8.32 14.88
CA ARG A 16 5.54 -7.82 13.50
C ARG A 16 4.60 -8.58 12.57
N GLU A 17 4.49 -9.90 12.71
CA GLU A 17 3.57 -10.74 11.91
C GLU A 17 2.10 -10.34 12.17
N ARG A 18 1.75 -10.13 13.44
CA ARG A 18 0.41 -9.64 13.84
C ARG A 18 0.16 -8.23 13.33
N LYS A 19 1.13 -7.32 13.49
CA LYS A 19 1.05 -5.94 13.01
C LYS A 19 0.85 -5.90 11.49
N LEU A 20 1.60 -6.69 10.72
CA LEU A 20 1.43 -6.83 9.27
C LEU A 20 0.00 -7.25 8.92
N ASN A 21 -0.54 -8.30 9.55
CA ASN A 21 -1.91 -8.72 9.30
C ASN A 21 -2.93 -7.60 9.55
N GLN A 22 -2.81 -6.89 10.67
CA GLN A 22 -3.70 -5.77 10.99
C GLN A 22 -3.60 -4.64 9.98
N MET A 23 -2.37 -4.26 9.61
CA MET A 23 -2.11 -3.18 8.65
C MET A 23 -2.57 -3.55 7.24
N ILE A 24 -2.29 -4.76 6.76
CA ILE A 24 -2.76 -5.25 5.45
C ILE A 24 -4.29 -5.27 5.41
N ASN A 25 -4.96 -5.74 6.48
CA ASN A 25 -6.42 -5.72 6.57
C ASN A 25 -6.99 -4.29 6.58
N LYS A 26 -6.33 -3.34 7.24
CA LYS A 26 -6.72 -1.93 7.23
C LYS A 26 -6.51 -1.33 5.84
N PHE A 27 -5.36 -1.57 5.22
CA PHE A 27 -5.01 -1.10 3.89
C PHE A 27 -5.98 -1.65 2.84
N ALA A 28 -6.34 -2.93 2.90
CA ALA A 28 -7.36 -3.54 2.05
C ALA A 28 -8.71 -2.84 2.18
N ARG A 29 -9.19 -2.62 3.42
CA ARG A 29 -10.47 -1.95 3.66
C ARG A 29 -10.51 -0.54 3.07
N LEU A 30 -9.45 0.23 3.28
CA LEU A 30 -9.34 1.57 2.71
C LEU A 30 -9.23 1.53 1.18
N THR A 31 -8.52 0.56 0.62
CA THR A 31 -8.36 0.40 -0.83
C THR A 31 -9.68 0.07 -1.53
N PHE A 32 -10.54 -0.76 -0.93
CA PHE A 32 -11.78 -1.20 -1.59
C PHE A 32 -13.03 -0.41 -1.15
N ARG A 33 -12.95 0.40 -0.09
CA ARG A 33 -14.10 1.15 0.45
C ARG A 33 -13.84 2.63 0.71
N GLY A 34 -12.59 3.07 0.65
CA GLY A 34 -12.21 4.46 0.88
C GLY A 34 -12.38 5.32 -0.37
N ASN A 35 -12.47 6.64 -0.17
CA ASN A 35 -12.30 7.59 -1.26
C ASN A 35 -10.80 7.78 -1.52
N LEU A 36 -10.32 7.32 -2.67
CA LEU A 36 -8.90 7.30 -3.01
C LEU A 36 -8.46 8.46 -3.91
N ASN A 37 -9.41 9.30 -4.32
CA ASN A 37 -9.15 10.48 -5.15
C ASN A 37 -8.79 11.70 -4.30
N ASP A 38 -9.09 11.66 -3.00
CA ASP A 38 -8.67 12.68 -2.04
C ASP A 38 -7.16 12.60 -1.74
N LEU A 39 -6.47 13.74 -1.81
CA LEU A 39 -5.01 13.83 -1.64
C LEU A 39 -4.57 13.49 -0.21
N ASP A 40 -5.35 13.89 0.79
CA ASP A 40 -5.04 13.58 2.19
C ASP A 40 -5.17 12.06 2.45
N SER A 41 -6.22 11.45 1.90
CA SER A 41 -6.43 10.01 1.91
C SER A 41 -5.30 9.27 1.18
N TYR A 42 -4.86 9.76 0.02
CA TYR A 42 -3.72 9.23 -0.71
C TYR A 42 -2.44 9.27 0.15
N ASP A 43 -2.09 10.43 0.71
CA ASP A 43 -0.87 10.61 1.50
C ASP A 43 -0.89 9.73 2.76
N ALA A 44 -2.03 9.62 3.44
CA ALA A 44 -2.20 8.74 4.59
C ALA A 44 -2.01 7.25 4.22
N MET A 45 -2.57 6.82 3.09
CA MET A 45 -2.42 5.45 2.61
C MET A 45 -1.02 5.16 2.09
N ASN A 46 -0.35 6.12 1.45
CA ASN A 46 1.04 5.98 1.01
C ASN A 46 1.99 5.82 2.21
N ARG A 47 1.78 6.58 3.29
CA ARG A 47 2.50 6.38 4.56
C ARG A 47 2.27 4.97 5.13
N MET A 48 1.03 4.49 5.11
CA MET A 48 0.71 3.13 5.56
C MET A 48 1.41 2.07 4.70
N ARG A 49 1.41 2.23 3.37
CA ARG A 49 2.11 1.36 2.42
C ARG A 49 3.60 1.28 2.73
N LEU A 50 4.24 2.43 2.97
CA LEU A 50 5.66 2.51 3.29
C LEU A 50 5.98 1.80 4.62
N GLU A 51 5.15 1.96 5.65
CA GLU A 51 5.34 1.24 6.92
C GLU A 51 5.15 -0.27 6.76
N ILE A 52 4.16 -0.74 5.98
CA ILE A 52 3.99 -2.16 5.66
C ILE A 52 5.26 -2.70 4.97
N LYS A 53 5.76 -1.99 3.95
CA LYS A 53 6.99 -2.36 3.24
C LYS A 53 8.17 -2.46 4.22
N ARG A 54 8.36 -1.45 5.07
CA ARG A 54 9.45 -1.43 6.05
C ARG A 54 9.42 -2.64 7.00
N ILE A 55 8.23 -3.05 7.46
CA ILE A 55 8.10 -4.22 8.33
C ILE A 55 8.44 -5.52 7.57
N PHE A 56 8.01 -5.63 6.30
CA PHE A 56 8.41 -6.76 5.45
C PHE A 56 9.92 -6.81 5.24
N ASP A 57 10.57 -5.68 4.93
CA ASP A 57 12.02 -5.60 4.74
C ASP A 57 12.76 -6.14 5.99
N ILE A 58 12.37 -5.66 7.18
CA ILE A 58 12.96 -6.13 8.45
C ILE A 58 12.69 -7.62 8.69
N GLN A 59 11.47 -8.10 8.45
CA GLN A 59 11.17 -9.52 8.66
C GLN A 59 11.88 -10.43 7.66
N SER A 60 12.16 -9.94 6.44
CA SER A 60 12.81 -10.73 5.39
C SER A 60 14.23 -11.15 5.78
N GLU A 61 14.95 -10.30 6.52
CA GLU A 61 16.30 -10.59 7.02
C GLU A 61 16.31 -11.76 8.00
N GLU A 62 15.25 -11.88 8.82
CA GLU A 62 15.13 -12.91 9.86
C GLU A 62 14.43 -14.19 9.35
N LEU A 63 13.91 -14.17 8.12
CA LEU A 63 13.00 -15.18 7.57
C LEU A 63 13.63 -16.57 7.47
N HIS A 64 14.92 -16.63 7.12
CA HIS A 64 15.66 -17.89 6.94
C HIS A 64 15.80 -18.69 8.24
N ASN A 65 15.79 -18.00 9.38
CA ASN A 65 15.87 -18.61 10.72
C ASN A 65 14.52 -19.12 11.23
N GLN A 66 13.43 -18.92 10.47
CA GLN A 66 12.09 -19.29 10.88
C GLN A 66 11.66 -20.67 10.37
N SER A 67 10.71 -21.27 11.09
CA SER A 67 10.13 -22.56 10.69
C SER A 67 9.43 -22.46 9.32
N ARG A 68 9.30 -23.60 8.62
CA ARG A 68 8.61 -23.67 7.32
C ARG A 68 7.22 -23.05 7.36
N ARG A 69 6.46 -23.29 8.45
CA ARG A 69 5.13 -22.72 8.65
C ARG A 69 5.16 -21.19 8.74
N ARG A 70 6.15 -20.61 9.42
CA ARG A 70 6.27 -19.15 9.55
C ARG A 70 6.69 -18.49 8.25
N ARG A 71 7.58 -19.14 7.50
CA ARG A 71 7.93 -18.71 6.15
C ARG A 71 6.71 -18.71 5.22
N TYR A 72 5.87 -19.74 5.30
CA TYR A 72 4.61 -19.79 4.55
C TYR A 72 3.70 -18.60 4.88
N ILE A 73 3.47 -18.32 6.16
CA ILE A 73 2.63 -17.17 6.60
C ILE A 73 3.18 -15.85 6.05
N TYR A 74 4.50 -15.62 6.13
CA TYR A 74 5.13 -14.44 5.56
C TYR A 74 4.83 -14.30 4.06
N TYR A 75 5.00 -15.38 3.28
CA TYR A 75 4.73 -15.33 1.83
C TYR A 75 3.25 -15.12 1.50
N GLU A 76 2.35 -15.69 2.29
CA GLU A 76 0.90 -15.46 2.15
C GLU A 76 0.56 -13.98 2.40
N GLN A 77 1.08 -13.40 3.48
CA GLN A 77 0.92 -11.97 3.79
C GLN A 77 1.47 -11.09 2.67
N LEU A 78 2.67 -11.40 2.18
CA LEU A 78 3.33 -10.65 1.10
C LEU A 78 2.53 -10.72 -0.21
N SER A 79 2.07 -11.91 -0.59
CA SER A 79 1.25 -12.12 -1.79
C SER A 79 -0.05 -11.32 -1.72
N ARG A 80 -0.73 -11.41 -0.57
CA ARG A 80 -1.96 -10.64 -0.32
C ARG A 80 -1.72 -9.14 -0.40
N PHE A 81 -0.67 -8.64 0.24
CA PHE A 81 -0.33 -7.22 0.19
C PHE A 81 0.00 -6.77 -1.23
N LYS A 82 0.78 -7.53 -2.00
CA LYS A 82 1.10 -7.21 -3.41
C LYS A 82 -0.16 -7.05 -4.26
N SER A 83 -1.11 -7.99 -4.14
CA SER A 83 -2.37 -7.92 -4.88
C SER A 83 -3.16 -6.64 -4.56
N ILE A 84 -3.34 -6.33 -3.27
CA ILE A 84 -4.04 -5.11 -2.83
C ILE A 84 -3.29 -3.86 -3.27
N TYR A 85 -1.97 -3.84 -3.14
CA TYR A 85 -1.13 -2.71 -3.52
C TYR A 85 -1.21 -2.40 -5.01
N CYS A 86 -1.18 -3.42 -5.88
CA CYS A 86 -1.34 -3.23 -7.32
C CYS A 86 -2.69 -2.61 -7.66
N HIS A 87 -3.76 -3.06 -7.00
CA HIS A 87 -5.08 -2.44 -7.15
C HIS A 87 -5.05 -0.98 -6.69
N TRP A 88 -4.59 -0.71 -5.46
CA TRP A 88 -4.48 0.64 -4.91
C TRP A 88 -3.69 1.59 -5.81
N LYS A 89 -2.54 1.16 -6.35
CA LYS A 89 -1.71 1.95 -7.25
C LYS A 89 -2.47 2.38 -8.51
N THR A 90 -3.31 1.49 -9.04
CA THR A 90 -4.12 1.74 -10.24
C THR A 90 -5.25 2.75 -9.97
N VAL A 91 -5.91 2.62 -8.83
CA VAL A 91 -7.05 3.49 -8.49
C VAL A 91 -6.61 4.86 -7.97
N SER A 92 -5.48 4.93 -7.26
CA SER A 92 -4.92 6.19 -6.73
C SER A 92 -4.01 6.94 -7.69
N PHE A 93 -3.90 6.48 -8.94
CA PHE A 93 -3.02 7.07 -9.94
C PHE A 93 -3.29 8.57 -10.19
N PRO A 94 -4.55 9.05 -10.30
CA PRO A 94 -4.83 10.48 -10.44
C PRO A 94 -4.27 11.30 -9.28
N ALA A 95 -4.54 10.88 -8.03
CA ALA A 95 -4.02 11.53 -6.83
C ALA A 95 -2.49 11.55 -6.79
N PHE A 96 -1.83 10.45 -7.19
CA PHE A 96 -0.38 10.39 -7.34
C PHE A 96 0.16 11.42 -8.33
N ILE A 97 -0.43 11.51 -9.52
CA ILE A 97 -0.01 12.46 -10.56
C ILE A 97 -0.20 13.88 -10.07
N THR A 98 -1.37 14.20 -9.51
CA THR A 98 -1.65 15.50 -8.89
C THR A 98 -0.60 15.88 -7.85
N ARG A 99 -0.23 14.93 -6.98
CA ARG A 99 0.75 15.16 -5.90
C ARG A 99 2.18 15.35 -6.41
N VAL A 100 2.61 14.57 -7.39
CA VAL A 100 3.99 14.59 -7.90
C VAL A 100 4.25 15.82 -8.77
N PHE A 101 3.28 16.21 -9.58
CA PHE A 101 3.44 17.31 -10.54
C PHE A 101 2.81 18.62 -10.07
N ASN A 102 2.25 18.67 -8.85
CA ASN A 102 1.53 19.82 -8.30
C ASN A 102 0.50 20.38 -9.29
N LEU A 103 -0.34 19.50 -9.84
CA LEU A 103 -1.31 19.91 -10.85
C LEU A 103 -2.35 20.87 -10.25
N PRO A 104 -2.65 21.98 -10.97
CA PRO A 104 -3.79 22.82 -10.66
C PRO A 104 -5.09 22.01 -10.62
N GLU A 105 -5.98 22.34 -9.67
CA GLU A 105 -7.24 21.63 -9.44
C GLU A 105 -8.10 21.52 -10.71
N HIS A 106 -8.13 22.58 -11.52
CA HIS A 106 -8.88 22.62 -12.78
C HIS A 106 -8.36 21.64 -13.86
N LEU A 107 -7.14 21.11 -13.72
CA LEU A 107 -6.57 20.08 -14.61
C LEU A 107 -6.75 18.65 -14.07
N ILE A 108 -7.31 18.47 -12.88
CA ILE A 108 -7.53 17.13 -12.30
C ILE A 108 -8.63 16.39 -13.07
N HIS A 109 -9.71 17.07 -13.44
CA HIS A 109 -10.81 16.47 -14.19
C HIS A 109 -10.41 15.97 -15.59
N SER A 110 -9.49 16.67 -16.27
CA SER A 110 -8.98 16.20 -17.58
C SER A 110 -8.14 14.94 -17.43
N LEU A 111 -7.40 14.78 -16.32
CA LEU A 111 -6.67 13.54 -16.01
C LEU A 111 -7.59 12.36 -15.72
N GLU A 112 -8.67 12.59 -14.97
CA GLU A 112 -9.69 11.56 -14.72
C GLU A 112 -10.30 11.06 -16.04
N TRP A 113 -10.62 11.99 -16.95
CA TRP A 113 -11.13 11.67 -18.28
C TRP A 113 -10.11 10.92 -19.14
N PHE A 114 -8.88 11.43 -19.22
CA PHE A 114 -7.79 10.81 -19.99
C PHE A 114 -7.51 9.38 -19.51
N TYR A 115 -7.48 9.18 -18.19
CA TYR A 115 -7.23 7.87 -17.59
C TYR A 115 -8.41 6.90 -17.78
N ALA A 116 -9.66 7.39 -17.69
CA ALA A 116 -10.83 6.61 -18.04
C ALA A 116 -10.84 6.22 -19.53
N GLY A 117 -10.34 7.11 -20.39
CA GLY A 117 -10.11 6.88 -21.82
C GLY A 117 -9.15 5.73 -22.07
N ILE A 118 -7.96 5.78 -21.46
CA ILE A 118 -6.95 4.71 -21.56
C ILE A 118 -7.50 3.36 -21.09
N LYS A 119 -8.20 3.31 -19.95
CA LYS A 119 -8.78 2.06 -19.43
C LYS A 119 -9.81 1.42 -20.35
N LYS A 120 -10.50 2.22 -21.16
CA LYS A 120 -11.50 1.76 -22.13
C LYS A 120 -10.89 1.45 -23.51
N GLY A 121 -9.57 1.60 -23.67
CA GLY A 121 -8.89 1.33 -24.93
C GLY A 121 -9.06 2.43 -25.99
N TYR A 122 -9.42 3.65 -25.59
CA TYR A 122 -9.42 4.78 -26.52
C TYR A 122 -7.99 5.16 -26.89
N ASP A 123 -7.74 5.37 -28.18
CA ASP A 123 -6.50 5.96 -28.67
C ASP A 123 -6.45 7.44 -28.27
N VAL A 124 -5.64 7.75 -27.26
CA VAL A 124 -5.51 9.08 -26.65
C VAL A 124 -4.50 9.99 -27.38
N SER A 125 -3.95 9.53 -28.51
CA SER A 125 -2.98 10.28 -29.32
C SER A 125 -3.44 11.67 -29.76
N TYR A 126 -4.75 11.98 -29.70
CA TYR A 126 -5.32 13.25 -30.12
C TYR A 126 -5.70 14.24 -28.99
N SER A 127 -5.40 13.93 -27.72
CA SER A 127 -5.88 14.74 -26.57
C SER A 127 -4.84 15.68 -25.97
N ILE A 128 -3.72 15.92 -26.66
CA ILE A 128 -2.76 16.98 -26.34
C ILE A 128 -2.87 18.07 -27.41
N PHE A 129 -3.80 18.99 -27.22
CA PHE A 129 -3.78 20.34 -27.81
C PHE A 129 -4.39 21.32 -26.82
#